data_AF-A0AA86U5N2-F1
#
_entry.id   AF-A0AA86U5N2-F1
#
_cell.length_a   1.000
_cell.length_b   1.000
_cell.length_c   1.000
_cell.angle_alpha   90.00
_cell.angle_beta   90.00
_cell.angle_gamma   90.00
#
_symmetry.space_group_name_H-M   'P 1'
#
loop_
_entity.id
_entity.type
_entity.pdbx_description
1 polymer ?
#
loop_
_entity_poly.entity_id
_entity_poly.type
_entity_poly.pdbx_seq_one_letter_code
_entity_poly.pdbx_strand_id
1 'polypeptide(L)'
;MIQLILSFTATDLECMKQLYASANGQKWTTQTNWQSDDVCSFYGITCDENKVVTGIDLSSNNLVGALPACLQEMKGLLALGLAHNDFKNAEFDYRLLNTLTSINIENCHFVSTQGNAVMKATRINFKNNDFSLTSIDFSDSSLQNATRIDITNSSVMGGFDISSFKKLVDFSAAKTQINLMMSPSISSTLRSIDVSYTPTKLDVEQLYAIIATSQVKIIGFKRTNLYGKAPKSNTNLFVSDLSENAFVCRDDSQSMFDCTFLQIKGVFTKQNKISVQFESNKRLPTMQMVFLQRLGVYVKNLQTSTDIVTEVLKLSGCEASSSQDYTYYLTCDSTQQIEKIEDVAIVYGDKAVSTGSLLVVKEINELLANVGEETPNYFQRRNMKRIDYQTKPQRNQQPIKMEQHQKQPVTATKKITFDVTAYSKCPDYINFVDNLYQPFVTKYPLIAKYLTFNYVSMAKAEPMNVAKASSLHGQFEGHMDIIYACMQKYSPENFWDAQMCYTHQESCLRKHILDYDIASTIELCADGEEGMNLLKNDDAWLIQHGTEWSPTLYMNDKYLCLWNSVDGMPEEDCGKKFADIDAFAKFVCADAAMNTAAECKEL
;
A
#
# COMPACT_ATOMS: atom_id res chain seq x y z
N MET A 1 36.20 40.46 -10.66
CA MET A 1 36.02 39.24 -11.48
C MET A 1 34.63 38.72 -11.20
N ILE A 2 33.70 38.99 -12.11
CA ILE A 2 32.34 38.45 -12.06
C ILE A 2 32.44 37.02 -12.58
N GLN A 3 32.24 36.04 -11.70
CA GLN A 3 32.22 34.63 -12.09
C GLN A 3 30.87 34.39 -12.77
N LEU A 4 30.90 34.23 -14.10
CA LEU A 4 29.75 33.73 -14.87
C LEU A 4 29.38 32.36 -14.29
N ILE A 5 28.22 32.27 -13.63
CA ILE A 5 27.57 30.99 -13.38
C ILE A 5 26.93 30.60 -14.72
N LEU A 6 27.66 29.82 -15.51
CA LEU A 6 27.05 29.05 -16.59
C LEU A 6 26.19 27.97 -15.91
N SER A 7 24.88 28.17 -15.86
CA SER A 7 23.94 27.10 -15.49
C SER A 7 23.94 26.07 -16.61
N PHE A 8 24.71 25.01 -16.44
CA PHE A 8 24.69 23.86 -17.34
C PHE A 8 23.55 22.96 -16.86
N THR A 9 22.44 22.88 -17.61
CA THR A 9 21.37 21.94 -17.28
C THR A 9 21.90 20.52 -17.49
N ALA A 10 22.00 19.73 -16.42
CA ALA A 10 22.36 18.32 -16.54
C ALA A 10 21.28 17.57 -17.35
N THR A 11 21.69 16.63 -18.21
CA THR A 11 20.74 15.71 -18.84
C THR A 11 20.20 14.74 -17.79
N ASP A 12 19.04 14.12 -18.02
CA ASP A 12 18.49 13.10 -17.12
C ASP A 12 19.51 11.99 -16.84
N LEU A 13 20.27 11.56 -17.86
CA LEU A 13 21.32 10.55 -17.71
C LEU A 13 22.45 10.99 -16.79
N GLU A 14 22.94 12.22 -16.97
CA GLU A 14 23.98 12.78 -16.13
C GLU A 14 23.48 12.91 -14.68
N CYS A 15 22.23 13.33 -14.50
CA CYS A 15 21.66 13.43 -13.17
C CYS A 15 21.48 12.07 -12.48
N MET A 16 21.05 11.04 -13.22
CA MET A 16 20.93 9.68 -12.67
C MET A 16 22.30 9.09 -12.34
N LYS A 17 23.34 9.34 -13.16
CA LYS A 17 24.72 8.93 -12.84
C LYS A 17 25.23 9.64 -11.58
N GLN A 18 24.91 10.92 -11.40
CA GLN A 18 25.22 11.64 -10.16
C GLN A 18 24.48 11.07 -8.95
N LEU A 19 23.18 10.74 -9.08
CA LEU A 19 22.40 10.12 -8.00
C LEU A 19 23.00 8.78 -7.59
N TYR A 20 23.34 7.94 -8.57
CA TYR A 20 24.00 6.66 -8.32
C TYR A 20 25.34 6.84 -7.60
N ALA A 21 26.15 7.81 -8.01
CA ALA A 21 27.43 8.08 -7.34
C ALA A 21 27.24 8.65 -5.92
N SER A 22 26.36 9.63 -5.74
CA SER A 22 26.19 10.38 -4.49
C SER A 22 25.42 9.62 -3.41
N ALA A 23 24.55 8.69 -3.79
CA ALA A 23 23.78 7.85 -2.87
C ALA A 23 24.33 6.41 -2.75
N ASN A 24 25.61 6.22 -3.07
CA ASN A 24 26.34 4.96 -2.87
C ASN A 24 25.75 3.76 -3.64
N GLY A 25 25.47 3.99 -4.93
CA GLY A 25 24.87 3.09 -5.89
C GLY A 25 25.38 1.66 -5.88
N GLN A 26 26.69 1.49 -5.66
CA GLN A 26 27.33 0.17 -5.62
C GLN A 26 26.80 -0.74 -4.51
N LYS A 27 26.18 -0.17 -3.46
CA LYS A 27 25.62 -0.90 -2.30
C LYS A 27 24.10 -0.97 -2.29
N TRP A 28 23.42 -0.49 -3.34
CA TRP A 28 21.97 -0.59 -3.42
C TRP A 28 21.53 -2.05 -3.50
N THR A 29 20.34 -2.34 -2.96
CA THR A 29 19.75 -3.68 -3.01
C THR A 29 19.49 -4.10 -4.46
N THR A 30 18.92 -3.18 -5.24
CA THR A 30 18.63 -3.34 -6.66
C THR A 30 19.20 -2.15 -7.44
N GLN A 31 20.07 -2.46 -8.38
CA GLN A 31 20.79 -1.48 -9.21
C GLN A 31 20.77 -1.90 -10.69
N THR A 32 19.72 -2.61 -11.11
CA THR A 32 19.58 -3.13 -12.47
C THR A 32 19.68 -2.00 -13.49
N ASN A 33 20.61 -2.15 -14.42
CA ASN A 33 20.90 -1.26 -15.55
C ASN A 33 21.34 0.17 -15.22
N TRP A 34 21.68 0.48 -13.96
CA TRP A 34 22.22 1.79 -13.57
C TRP A 34 23.61 2.14 -14.15
N GLN A 35 24.24 1.21 -14.88
CA GLN A 35 25.48 1.42 -15.63
C GLN A 35 25.24 1.56 -17.16
N SER A 36 23.97 1.49 -17.60
CA SER A 36 23.59 1.67 -19.00
C SER A 36 23.57 3.16 -19.38
N ASP A 37 23.46 3.45 -20.67
CA ASP A 37 23.22 4.79 -21.20
C ASP A 37 21.72 5.06 -21.49
N ASP A 38 20.87 4.04 -21.38
CA ASP A 38 19.40 4.18 -21.49
C ASP A 38 18.79 4.42 -20.09
N VAL A 39 18.57 5.69 -19.74
CA VAL A 39 18.00 6.11 -18.44
C VAL A 39 16.67 5.43 -18.13
N CYS A 40 15.81 5.28 -19.14
CA CYS A 40 14.47 4.74 -18.96
C CYS A 40 14.48 3.23 -18.73
N SER A 41 15.62 2.59 -18.90
CA SER A 41 15.83 1.22 -18.49
C SER A 41 16.02 1.14 -16.97
N PHE A 42 16.74 2.07 -16.34
CA PHE A 42 17.20 1.97 -14.95
C PHE A 42 16.11 1.53 -13.95
N TYR A 43 16.45 0.61 -13.07
CA TYR A 43 15.53 0.18 -12.01
C TYR A 43 14.99 1.38 -11.22
N GLY A 44 13.67 1.45 -11.06
CA GLY A 44 13.00 2.53 -10.33
C GLY A 44 12.80 3.81 -11.13
N ILE A 45 13.17 3.86 -12.42
CA ILE A 45 12.96 5.04 -13.27
C ILE A 45 11.73 4.86 -14.16
N THR A 46 10.90 5.90 -14.22
CA THR A 46 9.75 6.01 -15.11
C THR A 46 9.99 7.15 -16.09
N CYS A 47 9.74 6.89 -17.37
CA CYS A 47 9.81 7.91 -18.42
C CYS A 47 8.47 8.09 -19.12
N ASP A 48 8.27 9.27 -19.72
CA ASP A 48 7.19 9.49 -20.67
C ASP A 48 7.49 8.92 -22.07
N GLU A 49 6.56 9.13 -23.00
CA GLU A 49 6.67 8.72 -24.41
C GLU A 49 7.89 9.33 -25.13
N ASN A 50 8.39 10.49 -24.65
CA ASN A 50 9.53 11.20 -25.20
C ASN A 50 10.86 10.83 -24.52
N LYS A 51 10.88 9.78 -23.70
CA LYS A 51 12.06 9.33 -22.94
C LYS A 51 12.57 10.36 -21.92
N VAL A 52 11.70 11.26 -21.45
CA VAL A 52 12.00 12.18 -20.36
C VAL A 52 11.64 11.50 -19.05
N VAL A 53 12.52 11.58 -18.05
CA VAL A 53 12.25 11.01 -16.72
C VAL A 53 11.13 11.78 -16.03
N THR A 54 10.07 11.07 -15.67
CA THR A 54 8.90 11.61 -14.98
C THR A 54 8.72 11.09 -13.56
N GLY A 55 9.31 9.94 -13.24
CA GLY A 55 9.21 9.34 -11.91
C GLY A 55 10.49 8.61 -11.51
N ILE A 56 10.83 8.72 -10.23
CA ILE A 56 11.92 7.97 -9.59
C ILE A 56 11.32 7.30 -8.35
N ASP A 57 11.36 5.97 -8.25
CA ASP A 57 11.04 5.23 -7.03
C ASP A 57 12.16 4.23 -6.71
N LEU A 58 12.93 4.58 -5.68
CA LEU A 58 14.01 3.79 -5.12
C LEU A 58 13.75 3.48 -3.64
N SER A 59 12.47 3.38 -3.25
CA SER A 59 12.08 3.07 -1.89
C SER A 59 12.62 1.70 -1.45
N SER A 60 13.05 1.59 -0.19
CA SER A 60 13.60 0.38 0.43
C SER A 60 14.78 -0.23 -0.36
N ASN A 61 15.68 0.62 -0.88
CA ASN A 61 16.74 0.19 -1.78
C ASN A 61 18.16 0.40 -1.22
N ASN A 62 18.27 0.66 0.08
CA ASN A 62 19.53 0.83 0.81
C ASN A 62 20.39 1.98 0.28
N LEU A 63 19.76 3.09 -0.14
CA LEU A 63 20.45 4.31 -0.54
C LEU A 63 21.08 4.96 0.70
N VAL A 64 22.35 5.36 0.57
CA VAL A 64 23.10 6.07 1.62
C VAL A 64 23.96 7.15 0.99
N GLY A 65 23.87 8.38 1.48
CA GLY A 65 24.66 9.50 0.96
C GLY A 65 23.79 10.73 0.79
N ALA A 66 23.92 11.44 -0.34
CA ALA A 66 23.20 12.68 -0.61
C ALA A 66 22.42 12.64 -1.94
N LEU A 67 21.36 13.44 -2.01
CA LEU A 67 20.64 13.70 -3.26
C LEU A 67 21.39 14.75 -4.10
N PRO A 68 21.60 14.53 -5.41
CA PRO A 68 22.30 15.49 -6.25
C PRO A 68 21.40 16.69 -6.59
N ALA A 69 21.99 17.88 -6.67
CA ALA A 69 21.26 19.13 -6.94
C ALA A 69 20.54 19.13 -8.30
N CYS A 70 21.06 18.36 -9.26
CA CYS A 70 20.48 18.23 -10.60
C CYS A 70 19.01 17.76 -10.59
N LEU A 71 18.55 17.05 -9.56
CA LEU A 71 17.15 16.62 -9.43
C LEU A 71 16.18 17.81 -9.46
N GLN A 72 16.62 18.99 -9.03
CA GLN A 72 15.82 20.22 -9.06
C GLN A 72 15.70 20.81 -10.46
N GLU A 73 16.64 20.48 -11.35
CA GLU A 73 16.69 21.01 -12.72
C GLU A 73 15.92 20.11 -13.71
N MET A 74 15.57 18.89 -13.29
CA MET A 74 14.81 17.93 -14.08
C MET A 74 13.35 18.40 -14.26
N LYS A 75 13.10 19.16 -15.33
CA LYS A 75 11.77 19.74 -15.63
C LYS A 75 10.67 18.71 -15.83
N GLY A 76 11.03 17.50 -16.25
CA GLY A 76 10.08 16.40 -16.46
C GLY A 76 9.73 15.63 -15.20
N LEU A 77 10.51 15.75 -14.12
CA LEU A 77 10.35 14.93 -12.93
C LEU A 77 9.11 15.38 -12.13
N LEU A 78 8.12 14.49 -12.01
CA LEU A 78 6.86 14.73 -11.31
C LEU A 78 6.75 13.96 -10.00
N ALA A 79 7.38 12.79 -9.90
CA ALA A 79 7.27 11.91 -8.74
C ALA A 79 8.63 11.45 -8.21
N LEU A 80 8.84 11.54 -6.89
CA LEU A 80 10.04 11.06 -6.21
C LEU A 80 9.68 10.21 -4.99
N GLY A 81 10.00 8.92 -5.03
CA GLY A 81 9.87 7.94 -3.96
C GLY A 81 11.24 7.46 -3.49
N LEU A 82 11.56 7.70 -2.23
CA LEU A 82 12.82 7.29 -1.59
C LEU A 82 12.59 6.66 -0.21
N ALA A 83 11.35 6.30 0.13
CA ALA A 83 10.99 5.87 1.48
C ALA A 83 11.87 4.70 1.98
N HIS A 84 12.15 4.66 3.27
CA HIS A 84 12.94 3.60 3.92
C HIS A 84 14.36 3.44 3.36
N ASN A 85 15.06 4.56 3.17
CA ASN A 85 16.49 4.62 2.90
C ASN A 85 17.22 5.39 4.04
N ASP A 86 18.55 5.50 4.00
CA ASP A 86 19.31 6.16 5.09
C ASP A 86 20.12 7.35 4.59
N PHE A 87 19.54 8.54 4.73
CA PHE A 87 20.14 9.82 4.38
C PHE A 87 20.52 10.66 5.62
N LYS A 88 20.78 10.04 6.78
CA LYS A 88 21.08 10.73 8.06
C LYS A 88 22.21 11.75 8.04
N ASN A 89 23.09 11.69 7.04
CA ASN A 89 24.24 12.59 6.88
C ASN A 89 24.07 13.58 5.72
N ALA A 90 22.86 13.69 5.16
CA ALA A 90 22.56 14.59 4.06
C ALA A 90 21.36 15.48 4.39
N GLU A 91 21.42 16.70 3.88
CA GLU A 91 20.31 17.63 3.97
C GLU A 91 19.31 17.39 2.83
N PHE A 92 18.02 17.48 3.13
CA PHE A 92 16.99 17.51 2.10
C PHE A 92 16.77 18.95 1.61
N ASP A 93 17.05 19.20 0.33
CA ASP A 93 16.77 20.48 -0.29
C ASP A 93 15.28 20.61 -0.63
N TYR A 94 14.58 21.46 0.13
CA TYR A 94 13.15 21.67 0.00
C TYR A 94 12.72 22.29 -1.34
N ARG A 95 13.65 22.78 -2.17
CA ARG A 95 13.31 23.34 -3.50
C ARG A 95 12.76 22.30 -4.47
N LEU A 96 13.03 21.01 -4.23
CA LEU A 96 12.39 19.91 -4.95
C LEU A 96 10.85 19.94 -4.85
N LEU A 97 10.31 20.54 -3.80
CA LEU A 97 8.86 20.66 -3.60
C LEU A 97 8.20 21.68 -4.55
N ASN A 98 9.00 22.50 -5.24
CA ASN A 98 8.53 23.47 -6.22
C ASN A 98 8.29 22.85 -7.60
N THR A 99 8.88 21.67 -7.87
CA THR A 99 8.86 21.02 -9.20
C THR A 99 8.03 19.74 -9.19
N LEU A 100 8.04 19.00 -8.08
CA LEU A 100 7.35 17.73 -7.95
C LEU A 100 5.83 17.88 -7.76
N THR A 101 5.09 16.90 -8.25
CA THR A 101 3.67 16.68 -7.93
C THR A 101 3.50 15.73 -6.76
N SER A 102 4.36 14.69 -6.66
CA SER A 102 4.30 13.67 -5.64
C SER A 102 5.68 13.42 -5.03
N ILE A 103 5.75 13.36 -3.71
CA ILE A 103 6.98 13.02 -2.99
C ILE A 103 6.70 12.10 -1.81
N ASN A 104 7.49 11.02 -1.73
CA ASN A 104 7.50 10.11 -0.59
C ASN A 104 8.94 9.87 -0.12
N ILE A 105 9.29 10.41 1.03
CA ILE A 105 10.60 10.27 1.66
C ILE A 105 10.44 9.76 3.10
N GLU A 106 9.38 9.00 3.37
CA GLU A 106 9.13 8.44 4.69
C GLU A 106 10.35 7.66 5.24
N ASN A 107 10.65 7.84 6.52
CA ASN A 107 11.73 7.09 7.21
C ASN A 107 13.07 7.15 6.47
N CYS A 108 13.46 8.33 5.99
CA CYS A 108 14.72 8.54 5.28
C CYS A 108 15.85 9.09 6.18
N HIS A 109 15.53 9.49 7.41
CA HIS A 109 16.43 10.19 8.33
C HIS A 109 16.96 11.54 7.80
N PHE A 110 16.25 12.18 6.87
CA PHE A 110 16.65 13.49 6.37
C PHE A 110 16.59 14.56 7.48
N VAL A 111 17.53 15.50 7.42
CA VAL A 111 17.41 16.82 8.06
C VAL A 111 17.20 17.85 6.96
N SER A 112 16.21 18.73 7.07
CA SER A 112 15.93 19.68 5.99
C SER A 112 16.91 20.87 5.98
N THR A 113 17.17 21.44 4.80
CA THR A 113 17.95 22.68 4.69
C THR A 113 17.20 23.87 5.29
N GLN A 114 17.90 24.83 5.90
CA GLN A 114 17.25 26.04 6.42
C GLN A 114 16.56 26.85 5.33
N GLY A 115 15.28 27.19 5.51
CA GLY A 115 14.58 28.11 4.61
C GLY A 115 13.06 28.05 4.66
N ASN A 116 12.44 28.69 3.67
CA ASN A 116 10.99 28.73 3.50
C ASN A 116 10.62 28.05 2.18
N ALA A 117 9.82 26.99 2.25
CA ALA A 117 9.37 26.25 1.08
C ALA A 117 7.98 26.74 0.64
N VAL A 118 7.81 26.93 -0.68
CA VAL A 118 6.49 27.10 -1.31
C VAL A 118 6.12 25.77 -1.92
N MET A 119 5.08 25.12 -1.43
CA MET A 119 4.77 23.78 -1.92
C MET A 119 3.86 23.82 -3.15
N LYS A 120 4.25 23.11 -4.21
CA LYS A 120 3.38 22.78 -5.35
C LYS A 120 2.94 21.32 -5.39
N ALA A 121 3.64 20.45 -4.69
CA ALA A 121 3.30 19.03 -4.63
C ALA A 121 1.88 18.82 -4.08
N THR A 122 1.11 17.97 -4.75
CA THR A 122 -0.25 17.61 -4.34
C THR A 122 -0.28 16.40 -3.41
N ARG A 123 0.81 15.63 -3.37
CA ARG A 123 0.99 14.44 -2.53
C ARG A 123 2.33 14.46 -1.83
N ILE A 124 2.29 14.47 -0.50
CA ILE A 124 3.49 14.61 0.33
C ILE A 124 3.47 13.56 1.43
N ASN A 125 4.56 12.81 1.56
CA ASN A 125 4.86 11.98 2.71
C ASN A 125 6.29 12.25 3.19
N PHE A 126 6.41 13.01 4.29
CA PHE A 126 7.67 13.33 4.96
C PHE A 126 7.85 12.59 6.28
N LYS A 127 6.95 11.67 6.60
CA LYS A 127 6.87 11.02 7.89
C LYS A 127 8.23 10.54 8.39
N ASN A 128 8.49 10.75 9.68
CA ASN A 128 9.70 10.32 10.37
C ASN A 128 11.00 10.86 9.73
N ASN A 129 11.05 12.17 9.50
CA ASN A 129 12.26 12.93 9.16
C ASN A 129 12.37 14.17 10.05
N ASP A 130 13.42 14.98 9.92
CA ASP A 130 13.56 16.23 10.68
C ASP A 130 13.47 17.46 9.75
N PHE A 131 12.31 18.09 9.73
CA PHE A 131 12.05 19.33 9.00
C PHE A 131 12.05 20.58 9.90
N SER A 132 12.70 20.52 11.07
CA SER A 132 12.74 21.64 12.04
C SER A 132 13.39 22.92 11.51
N LEU A 133 14.23 22.84 10.48
CA LEU A 133 14.91 24.00 9.88
C LEU A 133 14.15 24.63 8.71
N THR A 134 13.10 23.98 8.22
CA THR A 134 12.29 24.49 7.11
C THR A 134 10.92 24.90 7.61
N SER A 135 10.56 26.16 7.41
CA SER A 135 9.16 26.56 7.50
C SER A 135 8.49 26.28 6.16
N ILE A 136 7.34 25.63 6.20
CA ILE A 136 6.58 25.33 4.99
C ILE A 136 5.40 26.28 4.96
N ASP A 137 5.31 27.10 3.91
CA ASP A 137 4.22 28.04 3.72
C ASP A 137 3.09 27.37 2.92
N PHE A 138 1.96 27.15 3.61
CA PHE A 138 0.78 26.52 3.02
C PHE A 138 -0.25 27.52 2.50
N SER A 139 0.06 28.82 2.49
CA SER A 139 -0.85 29.87 2.06
C SER A 139 -0.94 30.04 0.53
N ASP A 140 -0.14 29.29 -0.24
CA ASP A 140 -0.16 29.34 -1.70
C ASP A 140 -1.45 28.73 -2.26
N SER A 141 -2.14 29.51 -3.10
CA SER A 141 -3.36 29.11 -3.81
C SER A 141 -3.27 27.80 -4.61
N SER A 142 -2.06 27.36 -5.00
CA SER A 142 -1.80 26.08 -5.68
C SER A 142 -2.09 24.86 -4.79
N LEU A 143 -2.07 25.03 -3.47
CA LEU A 143 -2.38 23.97 -2.49
C LEU A 143 -3.85 23.61 -2.40
N GLN A 144 -4.75 24.37 -3.05
CA GLN A 144 -6.15 23.94 -3.23
C GLN A 144 -6.27 22.55 -3.88
N ASN A 145 -5.23 22.10 -4.58
CA ASN A 145 -5.18 20.80 -5.26
C ASN A 145 -4.50 19.69 -4.47
N ALA A 146 -3.92 19.93 -3.29
CA ALA A 146 -3.31 18.85 -2.52
C ALA A 146 -4.37 17.82 -2.12
N THR A 147 -4.05 16.54 -2.32
CA THR A 147 -4.95 15.42 -2.05
C THR A 147 -4.50 14.63 -0.83
N ARG A 148 -3.19 14.53 -0.57
CA ARG A 148 -2.65 13.82 0.60
C ARG A 148 -1.43 14.51 1.18
N ILE A 149 -1.41 14.68 2.50
CA ILE A 149 -0.28 15.24 3.24
C ILE A 149 -0.06 14.40 4.49
N ASP A 150 1.11 13.76 4.59
CA ASP A 150 1.58 13.10 5.80
C ASP A 150 2.94 13.69 6.22
N ILE A 151 2.94 14.42 7.33
CA ILE A 151 4.13 15.02 7.96
C ILE A 151 4.28 14.52 9.40
N THR A 152 3.78 13.31 9.67
CA THR A 152 3.83 12.71 11.02
C THR A 152 5.26 12.68 11.54
N ASN A 153 5.47 13.10 12.78
CA ASN A 153 6.77 13.05 13.45
C ASN A 153 7.90 13.65 12.57
N SER A 154 7.58 14.78 11.92
CA SER A 154 8.50 15.43 10.97
C SER A 154 9.11 16.73 11.49
N SER A 155 8.86 17.11 12.75
CA SER A 155 9.29 18.39 13.36
C SER A 155 8.93 19.66 12.57
N VAL A 156 8.02 19.56 11.59
CA VAL A 156 7.56 20.68 10.78
C VAL A 156 6.94 21.75 11.68
N MET A 157 7.30 23.01 11.44
CA MET A 157 6.73 24.18 12.09
C MET A 157 5.99 25.05 11.08
N GLY A 158 4.99 25.79 11.53
CA GLY A 158 4.20 26.70 10.68
C GLY A 158 2.72 26.63 10.99
N GLY A 159 1.95 27.53 10.37
CA GLY A 159 0.49 27.53 10.43
C GLY A 159 -0.11 26.73 9.29
N PHE A 160 -1.10 25.89 9.58
CA PHE A 160 -1.83 25.12 8.57
C PHE A 160 -3.31 25.50 8.65
N ASP A 161 -3.87 26.11 7.61
CA ASP A 161 -5.32 26.22 7.48
C ASP A 161 -5.85 25.07 6.64
N ILE A 162 -6.37 24.01 7.29
CA ILE A 162 -6.87 22.84 6.56
C ILE A 162 -8.10 23.18 5.69
N SER A 163 -8.82 24.27 6.01
CA SER A 163 -9.97 24.71 5.22
C SER A 163 -9.58 25.29 3.87
N SER A 164 -8.31 25.61 3.65
CA SER A 164 -7.81 26.09 2.37
C SER A 164 -7.71 24.98 1.30
N PHE A 165 -7.60 23.72 1.71
CA PHE A 165 -7.44 22.59 0.79
C PHE A 165 -8.80 22.07 0.32
N LYS A 166 -9.10 22.15 -0.98
CA LYS A 166 -10.41 21.76 -1.55
C LYS A 166 -10.48 20.32 -2.05
N LYS A 167 -9.34 19.65 -2.18
CA LYS A 167 -9.23 18.27 -2.67
C LYS A 167 -8.57 17.31 -1.68
N LEU A 168 -8.28 17.78 -0.47
CA LEU A 168 -7.60 16.98 0.54
C LEU A 168 -8.47 15.79 0.94
N VAL A 169 -7.90 14.61 0.88
CA VAL A 169 -8.53 13.33 1.22
C VAL A 169 -7.98 12.82 2.55
N ASP A 170 -6.64 12.83 2.67
CA ASP A 170 -5.94 12.34 3.85
C ASP A 170 -4.96 13.40 4.36
N PHE A 171 -5.03 13.68 5.67
CA PHE A 171 -4.13 14.60 6.34
C PHE A 171 -3.58 13.96 7.61
N SER A 172 -2.26 13.93 7.76
CA SER A 172 -1.61 13.56 9.01
C SER A 172 -0.51 14.56 9.34
N ALA A 173 -0.58 15.12 10.53
CA ALA A 173 0.45 15.94 11.13
C ALA A 173 0.67 15.58 12.60
N ALA A 174 0.46 14.31 12.95
CA ALA A 174 0.66 13.82 14.31
C ALA A 174 2.11 14.00 14.78
N LYS A 175 2.32 14.25 16.07
CA LYS A 175 3.65 14.46 16.70
C LYS A 175 4.44 15.60 16.04
N THR A 176 3.76 16.69 15.68
CA THR A 176 4.41 17.92 15.16
C THR A 176 4.12 19.12 16.05
N GLN A 177 4.69 20.29 15.71
CA GLN A 177 4.47 21.55 16.41
C GLN A 177 3.69 22.55 15.55
N ILE A 178 2.92 22.04 14.58
CA ILE A 178 2.18 22.91 13.67
C ILE A 178 1.05 23.64 14.40
N ASN A 179 0.83 24.90 14.04
CA ASN A 179 -0.33 25.65 14.48
C ASN A 179 -1.49 25.39 13.51
N LEU A 180 -2.29 24.38 13.81
CA LEU A 180 -3.43 24.00 12.97
C LEU A 180 -4.62 24.95 13.19
N MET A 181 -5.06 25.57 12.11
CA MET A 181 -6.28 26.34 11.98
C MET A 181 -7.30 25.51 11.18
N MET A 182 -8.53 25.46 11.67
CA MET A 182 -9.62 24.75 11.01
C MET A 182 -10.89 25.57 11.14
N SER A 183 -11.62 25.74 10.04
CA SER A 183 -12.97 26.30 10.03
C SER A 183 -14.00 25.20 9.73
N PRO A 184 -15.29 25.38 10.06
CA PRO A 184 -16.36 24.41 9.75
C PRO A 184 -16.52 24.07 8.26
N SER A 185 -15.88 24.82 7.36
CA SER A 185 -15.91 24.62 5.92
C SER A 185 -14.74 23.77 5.43
N ILE A 186 -14.53 22.60 6.04
CA ILE A 186 -13.52 21.64 5.57
C ILE A 186 -13.94 20.99 4.26
N SER A 187 -12.94 20.57 3.47
CA SER A 187 -13.18 19.87 2.22
C SER A 187 -14.15 18.72 2.37
N SER A 188 -15.18 18.70 1.53
CA SER A 188 -16.09 17.56 1.38
C SER A 188 -15.38 16.28 0.93
N THR A 189 -14.13 16.39 0.46
CA THR A 189 -13.29 15.25 0.06
C THR A 189 -12.51 14.63 1.22
N LEU A 190 -12.42 15.28 2.38
CA LEU A 190 -11.63 14.77 3.50
C LEU A 190 -12.25 13.46 4.03
N ARG A 191 -11.41 12.47 4.29
CA ARG A 191 -11.77 11.12 4.77
C ARG A 191 -11.02 10.75 6.04
N SER A 192 -9.76 11.17 6.15
CA SER A 192 -8.90 10.88 7.31
C SER A 192 -8.17 12.13 7.78
N ILE A 193 -8.13 12.32 9.10
CA ILE A 193 -7.33 13.36 9.76
C ILE A 193 -6.64 12.83 11.01
N ASP A 194 -5.30 12.96 11.07
CA ASP A 194 -4.51 12.74 12.27
C ASP A 194 -3.73 13.98 12.68
N VAL A 195 -3.93 14.43 13.90
CA VAL A 195 -3.16 15.51 14.53
C VAL A 195 -2.78 15.11 15.96
N SER A 196 -2.75 13.81 16.25
CA SER A 196 -2.41 13.27 17.56
C SER A 196 -1.06 13.78 18.05
N TYR A 197 -0.95 14.16 19.33
CA TYR A 197 0.20 14.77 19.98
C TYR A 197 0.64 16.12 19.41
N THR A 198 -0.19 16.74 18.57
CA THR A 198 0.04 18.08 18.05
C THR A 198 -0.89 19.06 18.77
N PRO A 199 -0.39 20.06 19.51
CA PRO A 199 -1.24 21.02 20.20
C PRO A 199 -2.16 21.74 19.20
N THR A 200 -3.47 21.69 19.42
CA THR A 200 -4.44 22.43 18.60
C THR A 200 -5.14 23.49 19.45
N LYS A 201 -5.68 24.53 18.80
CA LYS A 201 -6.61 25.49 19.42
C LYS A 201 -8.07 25.14 19.15
N LEU A 202 -8.33 23.94 18.63
CA LEU A 202 -9.66 23.50 18.23
C LEU A 202 -10.52 23.28 19.49
N ASP A 203 -11.77 23.72 19.46
CA ASP A 203 -12.76 23.31 20.47
C ASP A 203 -13.60 22.13 19.96
N VAL A 204 -14.38 21.51 20.86
CA VAL A 204 -15.14 20.30 20.53
C VAL A 204 -16.33 20.57 19.60
N GLU A 205 -16.88 21.79 19.63
CA GLU A 205 -17.99 22.17 18.74
C GLU A 205 -17.47 22.37 17.31
N GLN A 206 -16.27 22.94 17.15
CA GLN A 206 -15.58 23.05 15.87
C GLN A 206 -15.25 21.66 15.32
N LEU A 207 -14.71 20.76 16.16
CA LEU A 207 -14.49 19.36 15.77
C LEU A 207 -15.80 18.67 15.34
N TYR A 208 -16.90 18.91 16.06
CA TYR A 208 -18.21 18.37 15.71
C TYR A 208 -18.71 18.89 14.36
N ALA A 209 -18.59 20.20 14.11
CA ALA A 209 -18.99 20.81 12.84
C ALA A 209 -18.22 20.21 11.65
N ILE A 210 -16.95 19.87 11.85
CA ILE A 210 -16.11 19.20 10.84
C ILE A 210 -16.61 17.78 10.59
N ILE A 211 -16.79 16.99 11.64
CA ILE A 211 -17.22 15.60 11.54
C ILE A 211 -18.64 15.49 10.95
N ALA A 212 -19.52 16.44 11.26
CA ALA A 212 -20.91 16.42 10.82
C ALA A 212 -21.09 16.76 9.34
N THR A 213 -20.17 17.52 8.73
CA THR A 213 -20.29 18.06 7.37
C THR A 213 -19.43 17.33 6.33
N SER A 214 -18.50 16.49 6.77
CA SER A 214 -17.53 15.80 5.91
C SER A 214 -17.81 14.30 5.82
N GLN A 215 -17.26 13.60 4.81
CA GLN A 215 -17.24 12.12 4.82
C GLN A 215 -16.06 11.58 5.62
N VAL A 216 -15.60 12.32 6.64
CA VAL A 216 -14.49 11.90 7.49
C VAL A 216 -14.90 10.66 8.28
N LYS A 217 -14.16 9.57 8.09
CA LYS A 217 -14.37 8.29 8.75
C LYS A 217 -13.35 8.05 9.86
N ILE A 218 -12.16 8.63 9.74
CA ILE A 218 -11.04 8.39 10.64
C ILE A 218 -10.57 9.72 11.23
N ILE A 219 -10.52 9.80 12.56
CA ILE A 219 -9.99 10.95 13.28
C ILE A 219 -8.98 10.51 14.36
N GLY A 220 -7.84 11.19 14.43
CA GLY A 220 -6.86 11.09 15.51
C GLY A 220 -6.59 12.46 16.07
N PHE A 221 -7.04 12.69 17.29
CA PHE A 221 -6.82 13.92 18.05
C PHE A 221 -6.29 13.60 19.44
N LYS A 222 -5.56 12.50 19.61
CA LYS A 222 -5.01 12.12 20.90
C LYS A 222 -4.10 13.22 21.45
N ARG A 223 -4.26 13.63 22.71
CA ARG A 223 -3.40 14.65 23.36
C ARG A 223 -3.22 15.93 22.54
N THR A 224 -4.33 16.54 22.13
CA THR A 224 -4.35 17.75 21.30
C THR A 224 -4.82 19.00 22.04
N ASN A 225 -4.99 18.90 23.37
CA ASN A 225 -5.56 19.91 24.27
C ASN A 225 -7.04 20.25 24.00
N LEU A 226 -7.81 19.36 23.38
CA LEU A 226 -9.25 19.54 23.23
C LEU A 226 -9.92 19.57 24.61
N TYR A 227 -10.90 20.46 24.78
CA TYR A 227 -11.68 20.59 26.01
C TYR A 227 -13.15 20.86 25.69
N GLY A 228 -14.07 20.31 26.49
CA GLY A 228 -15.52 20.51 26.29
C GLY A 228 -16.34 19.27 26.55
N LYS A 229 -17.64 19.30 26.18
CA LYS A 229 -18.50 18.11 26.27
C LYS A 229 -18.17 17.14 25.14
N ALA A 230 -18.02 15.85 25.45
CA ALA A 230 -17.74 14.83 24.45
C ALA A 230 -18.78 14.86 23.30
N PRO A 231 -18.37 14.67 22.04
CA PRO A 231 -19.31 14.66 20.91
C PRO A 231 -20.30 13.50 21.05
N LYS A 232 -21.55 13.70 20.61
CA LYS A 232 -22.52 12.60 20.51
C LYS A 232 -22.01 11.61 19.46
N SER A 233 -22.12 10.31 19.71
CA SER A 233 -21.71 9.28 18.76
C SER A 233 -22.28 9.56 17.36
N ASN A 234 -21.39 9.79 16.38
CA ASN A 234 -21.77 9.90 14.97
C ASN A 234 -21.62 8.51 14.34
N THR A 235 -22.71 7.98 13.77
CA THR A 235 -22.72 6.66 13.13
C THR A 235 -21.80 6.58 11.90
N ASN A 236 -21.39 7.72 11.34
CA ASN A 236 -20.50 7.80 10.18
C ASN A 236 -19.01 7.77 10.56
N LEU A 237 -18.66 7.98 11.84
CA LEU A 237 -17.29 7.83 12.33
C LEU A 237 -16.98 6.35 12.50
N PHE A 238 -15.95 5.90 11.80
CA PHE A 238 -15.50 4.52 11.83
C PHE A 238 -14.47 4.30 12.94
N VAL A 239 -13.48 5.20 13.05
CA VAL A 239 -12.50 5.18 14.14
C VAL A 239 -12.19 6.59 14.64
N SER A 240 -12.15 6.73 15.96
CA SER A 240 -11.77 7.97 16.63
C SER A 240 -10.79 7.71 17.77
N ASP A 241 -9.61 8.33 17.71
CA ASP A 241 -8.72 8.43 18.88
C ASP A 241 -8.76 9.84 19.45
N LEU A 242 -9.56 10.01 20.50
CA LEU A 242 -9.72 11.28 21.22
C LEU A 242 -9.07 11.22 22.62
N SER A 243 -8.24 10.21 22.89
CA SER A 243 -7.67 9.97 24.21
C SER A 243 -6.73 11.10 24.68
N GLU A 244 -6.50 11.20 26.00
CA GLU A 244 -5.61 12.21 26.61
C GLU A 244 -6.01 13.68 26.37
N ASN A 245 -7.31 13.96 26.23
CA ASN A 245 -7.88 15.31 26.16
C ASN A 245 -8.81 15.60 27.36
N ALA A 246 -9.19 16.87 27.56
CA ALA A 246 -10.00 17.34 28.67
C ALA A 246 -11.51 17.30 28.38
N PHE A 247 -12.05 16.12 28.06
CA PHE A 247 -13.49 15.94 27.79
C PHE A 247 -14.32 15.75 29.06
N VAL A 248 -15.55 16.30 29.04
CA VAL A 248 -16.60 16.08 30.03
C VAL A 248 -17.76 15.30 29.38
N CYS A 249 -18.24 14.28 30.07
CA CYS A 249 -19.46 13.54 29.72
C CYS A 249 -20.67 14.45 29.46
N ARG A 250 -21.47 14.17 28.43
CA ARG A 250 -22.80 14.81 28.28
C ARG A 250 -23.78 14.23 29.29
N ASP A 251 -24.79 15.03 29.64
CA ASP A 251 -25.81 14.66 30.63
C ASP A 251 -26.87 13.70 30.05
N ASP A 252 -26.99 13.61 28.71
CA ASP A 252 -27.98 12.82 27.98
C ASP A 252 -27.39 11.58 27.27
N SER A 253 -26.16 11.23 27.60
CA SER A 253 -25.43 10.10 27.04
C SER A 253 -26.10 8.76 27.36
N GLN A 254 -26.38 7.96 26.34
CA GLN A 254 -27.09 6.67 26.49
C GLN A 254 -26.16 5.45 26.38
N SER A 255 -24.94 5.65 25.89
CA SER A 255 -23.92 4.62 25.75
C SER A 255 -22.61 5.02 26.43
N MET A 256 -21.80 4.05 26.82
CA MET A 256 -20.47 4.30 27.39
C MET A 256 -19.55 5.07 26.41
N PHE A 257 -19.80 4.95 25.10
CA PHE A 257 -19.11 5.68 24.05
C PHE A 257 -19.51 7.16 23.98
N ASP A 258 -20.65 7.55 24.56
CA ASP A 258 -21.11 8.94 24.62
C ASP A 258 -20.46 9.72 25.78
N CYS A 259 -19.63 9.06 26.60
CA CYS A 259 -19.13 9.63 27.86
C CYS A 259 -17.73 9.19 28.27
N THR A 260 -17.24 8.03 27.82
CA THR A 260 -16.01 7.42 28.35
C THR A 260 -15.06 7.12 27.21
N PHE A 261 -14.07 8.00 26.98
CA PHE A 261 -12.92 7.61 26.18
C PHE A 261 -11.98 6.81 27.08
N LEU A 262 -11.70 5.56 26.73
CA LEU A 262 -10.69 4.76 27.44
C LEU A 262 -9.32 5.34 27.10
N GLN A 263 -8.66 5.97 28.07
CA GLN A 263 -7.31 6.47 27.89
C GLN A 263 -6.31 5.36 28.18
N ILE A 264 -5.59 4.87 27.18
CA ILE A 264 -4.43 3.99 27.41
C ILE A 264 -3.39 4.78 28.19
N LYS A 265 -3.03 4.32 29.39
CA LYS A 265 -2.04 4.93 30.27
C LYS A 265 -0.66 4.32 30.15
N GLY A 266 -0.61 3.05 29.78
CA GLY A 266 0.63 2.32 29.68
C GLY A 266 0.39 0.95 29.10
N VAL A 267 1.45 0.43 28.47
CA VAL A 267 1.52 -0.94 28.01
C VAL A 267 2.72 -1.55 28.70
N PHE A 268 2.48 -2.60 29.46
CA PHE A 268 3.49 -3.25 30.29
C PHE A 268 3.71 -4.67 29.80
N THR A 269 4.96 -5.08 29.64
CA THR A 269 5.31 -6.46 29.29
C THR A 269 5.92 -7.16 30.49
N LYS A 270 5.43 -8.36 30.83
CA LYS A 270 5.99 -9.19 31.90
C LYS A 270 5.75 -10.67 31.61
N GLN A 271 6.82 -11.47 31.58
CA GLN A 271 6.77 -12.94 31.49
C GLN A 271 5.76 -13.43 30.45
N ASN A 272 5.97 -13.05 29.18
CA ASN A 272 5.13 -13.41 28.03
C ASN A 272 3.68 -12.90 28.09
N LYS A 273 3.39 -11.90 28.91
CA LYS A 273 2.11 -11.20 28.90
C LYS A 273 2.27 -9.73 28.59
N ILE A 274 1.28 -9.18 27.91
CA ILE A 274 1.15 -7.75 27.62
C ILE A 274 -0.06 -7.26 28.40
N SER A 275 0.13 -6.29 29.29
CA SER A 275 -0.93 -5.65 30.05
C SER A 275 -1.13 -4.24 29.55
N VAL A 276 -2.29 -3.98 28.95
CA VAL A 276 -2.71 -2.63 28.55
C VAL A 276 -3.52 -2.03 29.69
N GLN A 277 -2.97 -0.98 30.29
CA GLN A 277 -3.64 -0.21 31.32
C GLN A 277 -4.40 0.94 30.69
N PHE A 278 -5.66 1.12 31.09
CA PHE A 278 -6.46 2.25 30.69
C PHE A 278 -7.29 2.79 31.84
N GLU A 279 -7.58 4.08 31.82
CA GLU A 279 -8.40 4.73 32.84
C GLU A 279 -9.70 5.29 32.27
N SER A 280 -10.66 5.48 33.18
CA SER A 280 -11.89 6.22 32.93
C SER A 280 -11.94 7.46 33.81
N ASN A 281 -12.43 8.57 33.27
CA ASN A 281 -12.65 9.83 33.99
C ASN A 281 -13.89 9.82 34.91
N LYS A 282 -14.71 8.76 34.85
CA LYS A 282 -15.84 8.51 35.78
C LYS A 282 -15.90 7.04 36.20
N ARG A 283 -16.43 6.78 37.40
CA ARG A 283 -16.83 5.43 37.82
C ARG A 283 -17.87 4.89 36.84
N LEU A 284 -17.56 3.78 36.19
CA LEU A 284 -18.47 3.12 35.25
C LEU A 284 -19.52 2.31 36.04
N PRO A 285 -20.76 2.80 36.22
CA PRO A 285 -21.66 2.25 37.24
C PRO A 285 -22.27 0.88 36.90
N THR A 286 -22.00 0.36 35.70
CA THR A 286 -22.66 -0.84 35.13
C THR A 286 -21.72 -1.72 34.31
N MET A 287 -20.41 -1.49 34.33
CA MET A 287 -19.48 -2.27 33.53
C MET A 287 -19.13 -3.59 34.23
N GLN A 288 -19.73 -4.70 33.79
CA GLN A 288 -19.31 -6.03 34.19
C GLN A 288 -17.94 -6.35 33.58
N MET A 289 -17.08 -7.10 34.29
CA MET A 289 -15.79 -7.58 33.77
C MET A 289 -15.90 -8.29 32.42
N VAL A 290 -17.06 -8.91 32.16
CA VAL A 290 -17.45 -9.55 30.90
C VAL A 290 -17.43 -8.60 29.71
N PHE A 291 -17.72 -7.30 29.91
CA PHE A 291 -17.68 -6.32 28.84
C PHE A 291 -16.24 -5.98 28.42
N LEU A 292 -15.35 -5.79 29.40
CA LEU A 292 -13.94 -5.53 29.14
C LEU A 292 -13.27 -6.70 28.40
N GLN A 293 -13.68 -7.93 28.69
CA GLN A 293 -13.22 -9.14 27.97
C GLN A 293 -13.63 -9.18 26.48
N ARG A 294 -14.58 -8.33 26.05
CA ARG A 294 -14.95 -8.20 24.62
C ARG A 294 -14.06 -7.22 23.86
N LEU A 295 -13.15 -6.53 24.55
CA LEU A 295 -12.19 -5.65 23.93
C LEU A 295 -11.05 -6.48 23.32
N GLY A 296 -10.78 -6.26 22.04
CA GLY A 296 -9.59 -6.79 21.37
C GLY A 296 -8.40 -5.86 21.59
N VAL A 297 -7.24 -6.42 21.87
CA VAL A 297 -5.98 -5.67 21.93
C VAL A 297 -5.16 -6.01 20.68
N TYR A 298 -4.69 -4.98 19.99
CA TYR A 298 -3.90 -5.10 18.79
C TYR A 298 -2.57 -4.37 18.98
N VAL A 299 -1.48 -4.92 18.47
CA VAL A 299 -0.13 -4.35 18.59
C VAL A 299 0.57 -4.33 17.23
N LYS A 300 1.45 -3.35 17.00
CA LYS A 300 2.29 -3.22 15.80
C LYS A 300 3.66 -2.65 16.19
N ASN A 301 4.65 -2.86 15.32
CA ASN A 301 6.03 -2.37 15.51
C ASN A 301 6.58 -2.88 16.85
N LEU A 302 6.54 -4.19 16.97
CA LEU A 302 6.91 -4.92 18.16
C LEU A 302 8.37 -5.38 18.04
N GLN A 303 9.16 -5.09 19.06
CA GLN A 303 10.56 -5.50 19.11
C GLN A 303 10.71 -6.69 20.07
N THR A 304 11.26 -7.79 19.55
CA THR A 304 11.72 -8.93 20.35
C THR A 304 13.23 -8.98 20.37
N SER A 305 13.78 -9.93 21.12
CA SER A 305 15.23 -10.18 21.17
C SER A 305 15.82 -10.61 19.82
N THR A 306 15.01 -11.02 18.84
CA THR A 306 15.48 -11.56 17.55
C THR A 306 14.94 -10.83 16.32
N ASP A 307 13.77 -10.19 16.41
CA ASP A 307 13.06 -9.63 15.25
C ASP A 307 12.33 -8.32 15.58
N ILE A 308 12.03 -7.56 14.53
CA ILE A 308 11.08 -6.45 14.56
C ILE A 308 9.87 -6.87 13.75
N VAL A 309 8.73 -7.01 14.42
CA VAL A 309 7.46 -7.37 13.81
C VAL A 309 6.71 -6.08 13.48
N THR A 310 6.58 -5.78 12.19
CA THR A 310 5.92 -4.57 11.70
C THR A 310 4.47 -4.78 11.30
N GLU A 311 3.95 -6.01 11.34
CA GLU A 311 2.54 -6.32 11.07
C GLU A 311 1.66 -6.10 12.31
N VAL A 312 0.35 -5.92 12.09
CA VAL A 312 -0.63 -5.78 13.17
C VAL A 312 -1.02 -7.17 13.69
N LEU A 313 -0.84 -7.38 14.99
CA LEU A 313 -1.18 -8.63 15.67
C LEU A 313 -2.32 -8.41 16.67
N LYS A 314 -3.38 -9.20 16.55
CA LYS A 314 -4.40 -9.32 17.60
C LYS A 314 -3.88 -10.23 18.72
N LEU A 315 -3.85 -9.72 19.94
CA LEU A 315 -3.50 -10.51 21.11
C LEU A 315 -4.67 -11.40 21.53
N SER A 316 -4.33 -12.58 22.05
CA SER A 316 -5.30 -13.59 22.51
C SER A 316 -5.19 -13.80 24.02
N GLY A 317 -6.17 -14.51 24.61
CA GLY A 317 -6.16 -14.83 26.04
C GLY A 317 -6.26 -13.61 26.96
N CYS A 318 -6.90 -12.52 26.50
CA CYS A 318 -6.99 -11.28 27.26
C CYS A 318 -7.92 -11.42 28.47
N GLU A 319 -7.36 -11.23 29.67
CA GLU A 319 -8.11 -11.16 30.93
C GLU A 319 -8.22 -9.70 31.39
N ALA A 320 -9.45 -9.28 31.64
CA ALA A 320 -9.70 -7.97 32.21
C ALA A 320 -9.52 -8.00 33.73
N SER A 321 -8.97 -6.92 34.31
CA SER A 321 -9.03 -6.63 35.74
C SER A 321 -9.26 -5.14 35.99
N SER A 322 -9.63 -4.78 37.22
CA SER A 322 -9.83 -3.37 37.61
C SER A 322 -9.25 -3.11 39.00
N SER A 323 -8.89 -1.85 39.25
CA SER A 323 -8.45 -1.36 40.56
C SER A 323 -9.44 -0.32 41.11
N GLN A 324 -9.24 0.11 42.35
CA GLN A 324 -10.16 1.02 43.05
C GLN A 324 -10.23 2.44 42.45
N ASP A 325 -9.22 2.85 41.66
CA ASP A 325 -9.09 4.21 41.12
C ASP A 325 -9.55 4.34 39.65
N TYR A 326 -10.60 3.62 39.24
CA TYR A 326 -11.13 3.63 37.86
C TYR A 326 -10.07 3.31 36.78
N THR A 327 -9.03 2.59 37.19
CA THR A 327 -7.99 2.05 36.33
C THR A 327 -8.29 0.59 36.06
N TYR A 328 -8.23 0.23 34.79
CA TYR A 328 -8.55 -1.08 34.24
C TYR A 328 -7.34 -1.63 33.49
N TYR A 329 -7.25 -2.96 33.43
CA TYR A 329 -6.16 -3.65 32.74
C TYR A 329 -6.74 -4.72 31.83
N LEU A 330 -6.23 -4.81 30.60
CA LEU A 330 -6.39 -5.97 29.72
C LEU A 330 -5.05 -6.67 29.61
N THR A 331 -4.93 -7.83 30.23
CA THR A 331 -3.70 -8.62 30.22
C THR A 331 -3.85 -9.78 29.27
N CYS A 332 -3.15 -9.73 28.15
CA CYS A 332 -3.20 -10.71 27.09
C CYS A 332 -1.92 -11.54 27.04
N ASP A 333 -2.02 -12.74 26.51
CA ASP A 333 -0.87 -13.64 26.33
C ASP A 333 -0.08 -13.26 25.07
N SER A 334 1.23 -13.47 25.12
CA SER A 334 2.14 -13.35 23.98
C SER A 334 2.97 -14.61 23.83
N THR A 335 3.20 -15.02 22.58
CA THR A 335 3.98 -16.21 22.23
C THR A 335 5.49 -15.97 22.28
N GLN A 336 5.92 -14.71 22.37
CA GLN A 336 7.33 -14.31 22.40
C GLN A 336 7.58 -13.31 23.54
N GLN A 337 8.84 -13.22 24.00
CA GLN A 337 9.24 -12.21 24.96
C GLN A 337 9.40 -10.87 24.24
N ILE A 338 8.58 -9.89 24.62
CA ILE A 338 8.52 -8.59 23.97
C ILE A 338 9.30 -7.57 24.78
N GLU A 339 10.29 -6.96 24.12
CA GLU A 339 11.17 -5.95 24.73
C GLU A 339 10.55 -4.55 24.63
N LYS A 340 9.93 -4.24 23.49
CA LYS A 340 9.32 -2.92 23.23
C LYS A 340 8.09 -3.06 22.33
N ILE A 341 7.09 -2.21 22.55
CA ILE A 341 5.92 -2.07 21.68
C ILE A 341 5.78 -0.59 21.36
N GLU A 342 5.76 -0.24 20.08
CA GLU A 342 5.64 1.16 19.67
C GLU A 342 4.18 1.58 19.49
N ASP A 343 3.34 0.69 18.96
CA ASP A 343 1.94 0.99 18.68
C ASP A 343 0.99 -0.07 19.26
N VAL A 344 -0.05 0.38 19.96
CA VAL A 344 -1.11 -0.46 20.53
C VAL A 344 -2.47 0.15 20.24
N ALA A 345 -3.48 -0.68 19.99
CA ALA A 345 -4.86 -0.25 19.93
C ALA A 345 -5.79 -1.19 20.71
N ILE A 346 -6.84 -0.62 21.28
CA ILE A 346 -7.95 -1.34 21.89
C ILE A 346 -9.17 -1.18 20.97
N VAL A 347 -9.85 -2.29 20.67
CA VAL A 347 -10.99 -2.36 19.77
C VAL A 347 -12.19 -2.96 20.48
N TYR A 348 -13.39 -2.45 20.23
CA TYR A 348 -14.65 -3.08 20.61
C TYR A 348 -15.48 -3.41 19.35
N GLY A 349 -15.69 -4.69 19.08
CA GLY A 349 -16.33 -5.11 17.82
C GLY A 349 -15.47 -4.74 16.62
N ASP A 350 -16.03 -3.95 15.70
CA ASP A 350 -15.37 -3.39 14.50
C ASP A 350 -14.83 -1.97 14.72
N LYS A 351 -14.95 -1.41 15.93
CA LYS A 351 -14.60 -0.01 16.23
C LYS A 351 -13.38 0.07 17.13
N ALA A 352 -12.32 0.71 16.65
CA ALA A 352 -11.19 1.05 17.51
C ALA A 352 -11.58 2.14 18.53
N VAL A 353 -11.28 1.87 19.80
CA VAL A 353 -11.69 2.65 20.98
C VAL A 353 -10.55 3.53 21.51
N SER A 354 -9.29 3.14 21.31
CA SER A 354 -8.10 3.88 21.76
C SER A 354 -6.85 3.41 21.00
N THR A 355 -5.95 4.31 20.61
CA THR A 355 -4.82 3.98 19.72
C THR A 355 -3.52 4.67 20.16
N GLY A 356 -2.38 4.14 19.71
CA GLY A 356 -1.08 4.81 19.80
C GLY A 356 -0.72 5.59 18.53
N SER A 357 -1.31 5.22 17.38
CA SER A 357 -0.98 5.68 16.03
C SER A 357 -2.13 5.35 15.05
N LEU A 358 -2.54 6.31 14.20
CA LEU A 358 -3.60 6.10 13.20
C LEU A 358 -3.20 5.18 12.03
N LEU A 359 -1.91 4.86 11.85
CA LEU A 359 -1.50 3.88 10.83
C LEU A 359 -1.91 2.46 11.22
N VAL A 360 -1.84 2.16 12.51
CA VAL A 360 -2.31 0.87 13.06
C VAL A 360 -3.82 0.78 12.97
N VAL A 361 -4.53 1.91 13.06
CA VAL A 361 -5.98 1.96 12.87
C VAL A 361 -6.39 1.49 11.49
N LYS A 362 -5.74 1.95 10.42
CA LYS A 362 -6.10 1.56 9.05
C LYS A 362 -5.92 0.05 8.81
N GLU A 363 -4.83 -0.51 9.30
CA GLU A 363 -4.54 -1.95 9.18
C GLU A 363 -5.35 -2.82 10.14
N ILE A 364 -5.62 -2.34 11.36
CA ILE A 364 -6.60 -2.97 12.27
C ILE A 364 -7.97 -2.99 11.61
N ASN A 365 -8.36 -1.94 10.91
CA ASN A 365 -9.64 -1.87 10.23
C ASN A 365 -9.73 -2.85 9.05
N GLU A 366 -8.65 -2.99 8.28
CA GLU A 366 -8.51 -4.05 7.27
C GLU A 366 -8.60 -5.45 7.94
N LEU A 367 -8.00 -5.64 9.11
CA LEU A 367 -8.09 -6.89 9.88
C LEU A 367 -9.48 -7.13 10.49
N LEU A 368 -10.15 -6.11 11.02
CA LEU A 368 -11.47 -6.21 11.67
C LEU A 368 -12.59 -6.41 10.66
N ALA A 369 -12.44 -5.86 9.46
CA ALA A 369 -13.28 -6.23 8.33
C ALA A 369 -13.24 -7.76 8.11
N ASN A 370 -12.09 -8.42 8.38
CA ASN A 370 -11.87 -9.87 8.25
C ASN A 370 -12.32 -10.74 9.46
N VAL A 371 -12.82 -10.20 10.58
CA VAL A 371 -13.14 -11.00 11.81
C VAL A 371 -14.56 -11.59 11.81
N GLY A 372 -15.28 -11.55 10.70
CA GLY A 372 -16.43 -12.41 10.46
C GLY A 372 -15.98 -13.81 10.04
N GLU A 373 -15.75 -14.71 11.01
CA GLU A 373 -15.48 -16.16 10.91
C GLU A 373 -14.01 -16.63 11.04
N GLU A 374 -13.68 -17.15 12.23
CA GLU A 374 -12.51 -18.01 12.45
C GLU A 374 -12.72 -19.39 11.78
N THR A 375 -11.86 -19.79 10.85
CA THR A 375 -11.66 -21.22 10.53
C THR A 375 -10.18 -21.61 10.53
N PRO A 376 -9.80 -22.79 11.10
CA PRO A 376 -8.42 -23.28 11.08
C PRO A 376 -7.96 -23.60 9.65
N ASN A 377 -6.67 -23.41 9.35
CA ASN A 377 -6.15 -23.69 8.01
C ASN A 377 -6.15 -25.19 7.65
N TYR A 378 -6.11 -25.44 6.34
CA TYR A 378 -6.26 -26.76 5.71
C TYR A 378 -5.31 -27.86 6.23
N PHE A 379 -4.07 -27.52 6.60
CA PHE A 379 -3.05 -28.50 7.01
C PHE A 379 -3.27 -29.01 8.44
N GLN A 380 -3.81 -28.16 9.31
CA GLN A 380 -4.20 -28.56 10.67
C GLN A 380 -5.44 -29.46 10.66
N ARG A 381 -6.33 -29.31 9.66
CA ARG A 381 -7.57 -30.09 9.54
C ARG A 381 -7.39 -31.55 9.11
N ARG A 382 -6.23 -31.95 8.55
CA ARG A 382 -6.05 -33.29 7.97
C ARG A 382 -4.96 -34.18 8.59
N ASN A 383 -4.29 -33.75 9.67
CA ASN A 383 -3.25 -34.56 10.32
C ASN A 383 -2.15 -35.05 9.35
N MET A 384 -1.91 -34.32 8.26
CA MET A 384 -0.87 -34.65 7.28
C MET A 384 0.44 -34.01 7.71
N LYS A 385 1.50 -34.80 7.81
CA LYS A 385 2.85 -34.28 8.06
C LYS A 385 3.27 -33.38 6.89
N ARG A 386 3.87 -32.23 7.23
CA ARG A 386 4.52 -31.31 6.31
C ARG A 386 5.42 -32.11 5.35
N ILE A 387 5.14 -32.08 4.06
CA ILE A 387 6.09 -32.56 3.05
C ILE A 387 7.23 -31.54 3.05
N ASP A 388 8.39 -32.00 3.50
CA ASP A 388 9.61 -31.23 3.48
C ASP A 388 10.11 -31.16 2.04
N TYR A 389 9.98 -30.00 1.40
CA TYR A 389 10.58 -29.73 0.09
C TYR A 389 12.08 -29.43 0.20
N GLN A 390 12.79 -29.96 1.20
CA GLN A 390 14.24 -30.07 1.21
C GLN A 390 14.72 -31.39 0.62
N THR A 391 14.40 -31.62 -0.65
CA THR A 391 15.33 -32.33 -1.53
C THR A 391 15.64 -31.42 -2.70
N LYS A 392 16.78 -30.74 -2.58
CA LYS A 392 17.41 -29.99 -3.66
C LYS A 392 17.37 -30.79 -4.96
N PRO A 393 16.76 -30.28 -6.05
CA PRO A 393 17.31 -30.54 -7.36
C PRO A 393 18.65 -29.79 -7.40
N GLN A 394 19.75 -30.49 -7.64
CA GLN A 394 20.99 -29.83 -8.03
C GLN A 394 20.71 -29.04 -9.32
N ARG A 395 20.56 -27.72 -9.19
CA ARG A 395 20.59 -26.80 -10.33
C ARG A 395 21.77 -25.86 -10.14
N ASN A 396 22.78 -26.05 -10.98
CA ASN A 396 23.62 -24.98 -11.46
C ASN A 396 22.68 -23.93 -12.09
N GLN A 397 22.32 -22.89 -11.35
CA GLN A 397 21.66 -21.72 -11.90
C GLN A 397 22.61 -20.54 -11.72
N GLN A 398 23.18 -20.11 -12.84
CA GLN A 398 23.62 -18.72 -12.97
C GLN A 398 22.43 -17.81 -12.68
N PRO A 399 22.63 -16.65 -12.03
CA PRO A 399 21.57 -15.68 -11.82
C PRO A 399 21.04 -15.24 -13.18
N ILE A 400 19.75 -15.47 -13.41
CA ILE A 400 19.04 -14.98 -14.59
C ILE A 400 19.07 -13.45 -14.50
N LYS A 401 19.82 -12.81 -15.40
CA LYS A 401 19.72 -11.37 -15.64
C LYS A 401 18.36 -11.12 -16.31
N MET A 402 17.45 -10.46 -15.61
CA MET A 402 16.23 -9.94 -16.22
C MET A 402 16.60 -8.73 -17.08
N GLU A 403 16.61 -8.93 -18.40
CA GLU A 403 16.68 -7.82 -19.36
C GLU A 403 15.41 -6.98 -19.24
N GLN A 404 15.60 -5.67 -19.17
CA GLN A 404 14.54 -4.71 -19.02
C GLN A 404 13.86 -4.47 -20.35
N HIS A 405 12.56 -4.68 -20.37
CA HIS A 405 11.73 -4.43 -21.53
C HIS A 405 11.63 -2.94 -21.80
N GLN A 406 12.29 -2.51 -22.86
CA GLN A 406 12.14 -1.19 -23.42
C GLN A 406 10.65 -0.94 -23.73
N LYS A 407 9.98 -0.14 -22.88
CA LYS A 407 8.72 0.50 -23.23
C LYS A 407 8.97 1.37 -24.46
N GLN A 408 8.59 0.88 -25.63
CA GLN A 408 8.45 1.66 -26.85
C GLN A 408 6.99 2.05 -27.03
N PRO A 409 6.68 3.31 -27.40
CA PRO A 409 5.34 3.70 -27.77
C PRO A 409 5.05 3.09 -29.14
N VAL A 410 4.20 2.07 -29.19
CA VAL A 410 3.73 1.52 -30.46
C VAL A 410 2.22 1.54 -30.45
N THR A 411 1.67 2.40 -31.29
CA THR A 411 0.35 2.28 -31.92
C THR A 411 0.26 0.97 -32.71
N ALA A 412 0.45 -0.17 -32.05
CA ALA A 412 0.24 -1.50 -32.59
C ALA A 412 -1.21 -1.86 -32.31
N THR A 413 -2.00 -2.06 -33.36
CA THR A 413 -3.31 -2.69 -33.25
C THR A 413 -3.09 -4.06 -32.62
N LYS A 414 -3.62 -4.28 -31.41
CA LYS A 414 -3.69 -5.62 -30.80
C LYS A 414 -4.39 -6.55 -31.80
N LYS A 415 -3.79 -7.69 -32.12
CA LYS A 415 -4.21 -8.58 -33.20
C LYS A 415 -4.72 -9.94 -32.73
N ILE A 416 -4.16 -10.43 -31.63
CA ILE A 416 -4.53 -11.71 -31.02
C ILE A 416 -4.79 -11.47 -29.54
N THR A 417 -5.89 -12.00 -29.04
CA THR A 417 -6.23 -12.01 -27.62
C THR A 417 -6.08 -13.41 -27.07
N PHE A 418 -5.39 -13.53 -25.94
CA PHE A 418 -5.30 -14.73 -25.12
C PHE A 418 -6.06 -14.50 -23.83
N ASP A 419 -7.18 -15.19 -23.63
CA ASP A 419 -7.92 -15.17 -22.37
C ASP A 419 -7.46 -16.37 -21.53
N VAL A 420 -6.89 -16.08 -20.36
CA VAL A 420 -6.29 -17.06 -19.45
C VAL A 420 -7.18 -17.16 -18.21
N THR A 421 -7.95 -18.25 -18.12
CA THR A 421 -8.83 -18.48 -16.98
C THR A 421 -8.02 -18.99 -15.81
N ALA A 422 -8.04 -18.34 -14.66
CA ALA A 422 -7.28 -18.85 -13.52
C ALA A 422 -7.79 -18.40 -12.15
N TYR A 423 -7.27 -19.09 -11.12
CA TYR A 423 -7.18 -18.54 -9.78
C TYR A 423 -5.78 -17.97 -9.54
N SER A 424 -5.71 -16.83 -8.86
CA SER A 424 -4.50 -16.02 -8.73
C SER A 424 -3.33 -16.71 -8.01
N LYS A 425 -3.60 -17.74 -7.20
CA LYS A 425 -2.60 -18.54 -6.47
C LYS A 425 -2.60 -20.02 -6.88
N CYS A 426 -3.26 -20.36 -7.99
CA CYS A 426 -3.20 -21.72 -8.53
C CYS A 426 -1.75 -22.06 -8.93
N PRO A 427 -1.14 -23.14 -8.42
CA PRO A 427 0.24 -23.51 -8.76
C PRO A 427 0.48 -23.65 -10.27
N ASP A 428 -0.49 -24.18 -11.00
CA ASP A 428 -0.41 -24.32 -12.46
C ASP A 428 -0.46 -22.97 -13.18
N TYR A 429 -1.16 -21.97 -12.61
CA TYR A 429 -1.17 -20.60 -13.11
C TYR A 429 0.16 -19.89 -12.89
N ILE A 430 0.72 -20.02 -11.69
CA ILE A 430 2.07 -19.52 -11.41
C ILE A 430 3.07 -20.17 -12.39
N ASN A 431 2.93 -21.46 -12.62
CA ASN A 431 3.77 -22.19 -13.57
C ASN A 431 3.62 -21.68 -15.01
N PHE A 432 2.40 -21.40 -15.48
CA PHE A 432 2.16 -20.78 -16.79
C PHE A 432 2.85 -19.42 -16.91
N VAL A 433 2.75 -18.58 -15.88
CA VAL A 433 3.39 -17.26 -15.86
C VAL A 433 4.90 -17.40 -15.98
N ASP A 434 5.50 -18.25 -15.14
CA ASP A 434 6.95 -18.44 -15.06
C ASP A 434 7.55 -19.13 -16.29
N ASN A 435 6.81 -20.01 -16.96
CA ASN A 435 7.35 -20.90 -18.00
C ASN A 435 6.85 -20.64 -19.41
N LEU A 436 5.80 -19.84 -19.61
CA LEU A 436 5.33 -19.43 -20.94
C LEU A 436 5.28 -17.92 -21.07
N TYR A 437 4.47 -17.25 -20.26
CA TYR A 437 4.22 -15.82 -20.42
C TYR A 437 5.51 -15.00 -20.26
N GLN A 438 6.16 -15.08 -19.10
CA GLN A 438 7.33 -14.28 -18.78
C GLN A 438 8.49 -14.56 -19.77
N PRO A 439 8.86 -15.82 -20.05
CA PRO A 439 9.92 -16.10 -21.02
C PRO A 439 9.58 -15.65 -22.44
N PHE A 440 8.31 -15.77 -22.88
CA PHE A 440 7.89 -15.34 -24.20
C PHE A 440 7.96 -13.83 -24.35
N VAL A 441 7.35 -13.07 -23.43
CA VAL A 441 7.44 -11.61 -23.51
C VAL A 441 8.90 -11.20 -23.45
N THR A 442 9.72 -11.86 -22.62
CA THR A 442 11.16 -11.61 -22.48
C THR A 442 11.92 -11.80 -23.79
N LYS A 443 11.73 -12.94 -24.46
CA LYS A 443 12.47 -13.30 -25.67
C LYS A 443 11.94 -12.63 -26.93
N TYR A 444 10.64 -12.37 -27.00
CA TYR A 444 9.95 -11.85 -28.20
C TYR A 444 9.11 -10.59 -27.92
N PRO A 445 9.69 -9.51 -27.36
CA PRO A 445 8.95 -8.31 -26.96
C PRO A 445 8.24 -7.62 -28.14
N LEU A 446 8.86 -7.65 -29.33
CA LEU A 446 8.29 -7.04 -30.54
C LEU A 446 7.12 -7.85 -31.13
N ILE A 447 7.00 -9.14 -30.81
CA ILE A 447 5.84 -9.97 -31.18
C ILE A 447 4.76 -9.80 -30.12
N ALA A 448 5.16 -9.82 -28.84
CA ALA A 448 4.26 -9.63 -27.69
C ALA A 448 3.43 -8.34 -27.76
N LYS A 449 3.94 -7.26 -28.41
CA LYS A 449 3.17 -6.02 -28.61
C LYS A 449 1.85 -6.22 -29.36
N TYR A 450 1.76 -7.22 -30.24
CA TYR A 450 0.55 -7.56 -31.00
C TYR A 450 -0.43 -8.43 -30.22
N LEU A 451 -0.03 -8.92 -29.04
CA LEU A 451 -0.84 -9.81 -28.23
C LEU A 451 -1.46 -9.03 -27.08
N THR A 452 -2.69 -9.41 -26.74
CA THR A 452 -3.34 -9.06 -25.48
C THR A 452 -3.45 -10.33 -24.68
N PHE A 453 -3.00 -10.33 -23.43
CA PHE A 453 -3.33 -11.39 -22.50
C PHE A 453 -4.33 -10.82 -21.50
N ASN A 454 -5.47 -11.48 -21.34
CA ASN A 454 -6.47 -11.14 -20.34
C ASN A 454 -6.46 -12.23 -19.26
N TYR A 455 -6.50 -11.80 -18.02
CA TYR A 455 -6.89 -12.63 -16.89
C TYR A 455 -8.40 -12.74 -16.82
N VAL A 456 -8.92 -13.97 -16.80
CA VAL A 456 -10.32 -14.24 -16.52
C VAL A 456 -10.39 -14.95 -15.18
N SER A 457 -10.92 -14.27 -14.18
CA SER A 457 -10.95 -14.80 -12.83
C SER A 457 -11.91 -15.99 -12.73
N MET A 458 -11.45 -17.08 -12.13
CA MET A 458 -12.31 -18.21 -11.75
C MET A 458 -12.94 -18.06 -10.37
N ALA A 459 -12.66 -16.95 -9.68
CA ALA A 459 -13.29 -16.63 -8.41
C ALA A 459 -14.74 -16.19 -8.59
N LYS A 460 -15.57 -16.52 -7.61
CA LYS A 460 -16.99 -16.16 -7.58
C LYS A 460 -17.17 -14.90 -6.73
N ALA A 461 -18.02 -13.98 -7.19
CA ALA A 461 -18.40 -12.83 -6.37
C ALA A 461 -19.26 -13.28 -5.18
N GLU A 462 -18.85 -12.91 -3.96
CA GLU A 462 -19.56 -13.26 -2.75
C GLU A 462 -19.80 -12.02 -1.88
N PRO A 463 -20.96 -11.36 -1.98
CA PRO A 463 -21.22 -10.08 -1.32
C PRO A 463 -21.27 -10.16 0.22
N MET A 464 -21.43 -11.37 0.77
CA MET A 464 -21.42 -11.60 2.22
C MET A 464 -20.03 -11.96 2.76
N ASN A 465 -19.05 -12.11 1.88
CA ASN A 465 -17.66 -12.45 2.22
C ASN A 465 -16.81 -11.17 2.27
N VAL A 466 -15.84 -11.10 3.18
CA VAL A 466 -15.01 -9.92 3.41
C VAL A 466 -14.13 -9.61 2.20
N ALA A 467 -13.59 -10.65 1.57
CA ALA A 467 -12.86 -10.54 0.30
C ALA A 467 -13.76 -10.16 -0.88
N LYS A 468 -15.09 -10.14 -0.69
CA LYS A 468 -16.14 -9.98 -1.71
C LYS A 468 -16.06 -10.99 -2.86
N ALA A 469 -15.27 -12.03 -2.64
CA ALA A 469 -14.88 -13.03 -3.62
C ALA A 469 -14.53 -14.35 -2.94
N SER A 470 -14.75 -15.47 -3.62
CA SER A 470 -14.32 -16.80 -3.18
C SER A 470 -13.64 -17.58 -4.29
N SER A 471 -12.66 -18.39 -3.92
CA SER A 471 -11.92 -19.27 -4.81
C SER A 471 -11.82 -20.68 -4.24
N LEU A 472 -11.33 -21.64 -5.03
CA LEU A 472 -11.10 -23.01 -4.57
C LEU A 472 -9.96 -23.14 -3.56
N HIS A 473 -9.00 -22.21 -3.52
CA HIS A 473 -7.91 -22.19 -2.52
C HIS A 473 -8.12 -21.19 -1.37
N GLY A 474 -9.30 -20.56 -1.29
CA GLY A 474 -9.77 -19.79 -0.14
C GLY A 474 -9.85 -18.29 -0.37
N GLN A 475 -10.32 -17.56 0.65
CA GLN A 475 -10.69 -16.14 0.53
C GLN A 475 -9.53 -15.22 0.14
N PHE A 476 -8.31 -15.57 0.52
CA PHE A 476 -7.13 -14.79 0.17
C PHE A 476 -6.85 -14.80 -1.35
N GLU A 477 -6.94 -15.98 -1.96
CA GLU A 477 -6.83 -16.11 -3.41
C GLU A 477 -8.02 -15.41 -4.09
N GLY A 478 -9.24 -15.56 -3.58
CA GLY A 478 -10.41 -14.80 -4.06
C GLY A 478 -10.23 -13.27 -3.96
N HIS A 479 -9.62 -12.77 -2.89
CA HIS A 479 -9.31 -11.34 -2.74
C HIS A 479 -8.27 -10.86 -3.77
N MET A 480 -7.27 -11.70 -4.06
CA MET A 480 -6.30 -11.39 -5.12
C MET A 480 -6.94 -11.45 -6.51
N ASP A 481 -7.87 -12.38 -6.71
CA ASP A 481 -8.63 -12.52 -7.95
C ASP A 481 -9.45 -11.26 -8.26
N ILE A 482 -10.12 -10.67 -7.26
CA ILE A 482 -10.86 -9.42 -7.43
C ILE A 482 -9.93 -8.21 -7.63
N ILE A 483 -8.76 -8.19 -6.98
CA ILE A 483 -7.71 -7.19 -7.25
C ILE A 483 -7.21 -7.30 -8.68
N TYR A 484 -6.98 -8.51 -9.19
CA TYR A 484 -6.54 -8.74 -10.57
C TYR A 484 -7.58 -8.26 -11.58
N ALA A 485 -8.87 -8.58 -11.36
CA ALA A 485 -9.94 -8.07 -12.21
C ALA A 485 -9.99 -6.53 -12.23
N CYS A 486 -9.87 -5.88 -11.08
CA CYS A 486 -9.83 -4.42 -10.97
C CYS A 486 -8.55 -3.81 -11.58
N MET A 487 -7.40 -4.46 -11.38
CA MET A 487 -6.12 -4.02 -11.95
C MET A 487 -6.12 -4.13 -13.47
N GLN A 488 -6.70 -5.19 -14.04
CA GLN A 488 -6.85 -5.33 -15.48
C GLN A 488 -7.74 -4.22 -16.07
N LYS A 489 -8.76 -3.78 -15.33
CA LYS A 489 -9.63 -2.67 -15.75
C LYS A 489 -8.92 -1.31 -15.70
N TYR A 490 -8.25 -1.00 -14.60
CA TYR A 490 -7.74 0.34 -14.31
C TYR A 490 -6.28 0.54 -14.71
N SER A 491 -5.51 -0.54 -14.87
CA SER A 491 -4.10 -0.52 -15.25
C SER A 491 -3.73 -1.70 -16.17
N PRO A 492 -4.42 -1.90 -17.31
CA PRO A 492 -4.15 -3.03 -18.22
C PRO A 492 -2.70 -3.08 -18.72
N GLU A 493 -2.09 -1.90 -18.93
CA GLU A 493 -0.71 -1.74 -19.41
C GLU A 493 0.34 -2.25 -18.40
N ASN A 494 0.05 -2.19 -17.10
CA ASN A 494 0.96 -2.65 -16.04
C ASN A 494 0.46 -3.95 -15.37
N PHE A 495 -0.67 -4.49 -15.82
CA PHE A 495 -1.33 -5.63 -15.16
C PHE A 495 -0.37 -6.81 -15.04
N TRP A 496 0.25 -7.24 -16.15
CA TRP A 496 1.11 -8.41 -16.15
C TRP A 496 2.44 -8.20 -15.40
N ASP A 497 3.03 -7.00 -15.45
CA ASP A 497 4.22 -6.68 -14.66
C ASP A 497 3.93 -6.70 -13.15
N ALA A 498 2.81 -6.09 -12.76
CA ALA A 498 2.35 -6.08 -11.38
C ALA A 498 1.93 -7.49 -10.93
N GLN A 499 1.29 -8.27 -11.80
CA GLN A 499 0.88 -9.64 -11.54
C GLN A 499 2.08 -10.56 -11.33
N MET A 500 3.09 -10.52 -12.21
CA MET A 500 4.35 -11.28 -12.07
C MET A 500 5.02 -11.05 -10.70
N CYS A 501 4.96 -9.83 -10.18
CA CYS A 501 5.52 -9.51 -8.86
C CYS A 501 4.57 -9.95 -7.73
N TYR A 502 3.26 -9.70 -7.85
CA TYR A 502 2.26 -9.96 -6.81
C TYR A 502 1.92 -11.46 -6.64
N THR A 503 2.06 -12.24 -7.71
CA THR A 503 1.97 -13.71 -7.67
C THR A 503 3.05 -14.28 -6.74
N HIS A 504 4.22 -13.64 -6.65
CA HIS A 504 5.38 -14.13 -5.89
C HIS A 504 5.58 -13.40 -4.54
N GLN A 505 5.19 -12.12 -4.41
CA GLN A 505 5.26 -11.31 -3.17
C GLN A 505 4.18 -10.20 -3.10
N GLU A 506 3.43 -10.15 -1.99
CA GLU A 506 2.34 -9.16 -1.78
C GLU A 506 2.81 -7.70 -1.71
N SER A 507 4.01 -7.44 -1.19
CA SER A 507 4.55 -6.09 -1.04
C SER A 507 4.82 -5.38 -2.38
N CYS A 508 4.72 -6.09 -3.51
CA CYS A 508 4.96 -5.60 -4.85
C CYS A 508 3.88 -4.68 -5.42
N LEU A 509 2.61 -4.80 -4.99
CA LEU A 509 1.50 -4.08 -5.64
C LEU A 509 1.74 -2.56 -5.61
N ARG A 510 2.18 -2.06 -4.45
CA ARG A 510 2.50 -0.63 -4.25
C ARG A 510 3.82 -0.19 -4.88
N LYS A 511 4.66 -1.14 -5.30
CA LYS A 511 6.00 -0.90 -5.85
C LYS A 511 6.00 -0.79 -7.38
N HIS A 512 5.03 -1.41 -8.05
CA HIS A 512 4.91 -1.41 -9.53
C HIS A 512 3.72 -0.60 -10.06
N ILE A 513 2.71 -0.35 -9.22
CA ILE A 513 1.69 0.66 -9.52
C ILE A 513 2.25 2.01 -9.04
N LEU A 514 3.06 2.63 -9.91
CA LEU A 514 3.76 3.90 -9.67
C LEU A 514 2.80 5.10 -9.51
N ASP A 515 1.50 4.88 -9.73
CA ASP A 515 0.44 5.84 -9.45
C ASP A 515 -0.42 5.36 -8.28
N TYR A 516 -0.21 5.97 -7.11
CA TYR A 516 -0.98 5.69 -5.90
C TYR A 516 -2.50 5.90 -6.11
N ASP A 517 -2.92 6.75 -7.07
CA ASP A 517 -4.35 6.90 -7.40
C ASP A 517 -4.89 5.66 -8.09
N ILE A 518 -4.13 5.09 -9.03
CA ILE A 518 -4.54 3.84 -9.69
C ILE A 518 -4.56 2.69 -8.69
N ALA A 519 -3.57 2.60 -7.78
CA ALA A 519 -3.57 1.61 -6.71
C ALA A 519 -4.79 1.78 -5.79
N SER A 520 -5.10 3.02 -5.37
CA SER A 520 -6.28 3.33 -4.56
C SER A 520 -7.58 3.02 -5.31
N THR A 521 -7.65 3.30 -6.62
CA THR A 521 -8.82 3.00 -7.45
C THR A 521 -9.01 1.50 -7.61
N ILE A 522 -7.93 0.73 -7.73
CA ILE A 522 -7.97 -0.74 -7.75
C ILE A 522 -8.43 -1.29 -6.40
N GLU A 523 -7.88 -0.79 -5.28
CA GLU A 523 -8.30 -1.15 -3.92
C GLU A 523 -9.80 -0.81 -3.72
N LEU A 524 -10.25 0.40 -4.09
CA LEU A 524 -11.66 0.82 -4.00
C LEU A 524 -12.60 0.00 -4.90
N CYS A 525 -12.12 -0.40 -6.07
CA CYS A 525 -12.87 -1.29 -6.97
C CYS A 525 -13.02 -2.67 -6.34
N ALA A 526 -11.94 -3.24 -5.81
CA ALA A 526 -11.92 -4.56 -5.19
C ALA A 526 -12.80 -4.59 -3.93
N ASP A 527 -12.76 -3.52 -3.15
CA ASP A 527 -13.60 -3.31 -1.98
C ASP A 527 -15.01 -2.80 -2.34
N GLY A 528 -15.37 -2.71 -3.62
CA GLY A 528 -16.62 -2.11 -4.10
C GLY A 528 -17.59 -3.12 -4.71
N GLU A 529 -18.79 -2.66 -5.08
CA GLU A 529 -19.67 -3.44 -5.96
C GLU A 529 -19.09 -3.63 -7.36
N GLU A 530 -18.20 -2.72 -7.77
CA GLU A 530 -17.55 -2.77 -9.06
C GLU A 530 -16.71 -4.04 -9.24
N GLY A 531 -15.81 -4.36 -8.30
CA GLY A 531 -15.01 -5.58 -8.35
C GLY A 531 -15.88 -6.85 -8.34
N MET A 532 -16.95 -6.87 -7.55
CA MET A 532 -17.90 -7.98 -7.55
C MET A 532 -18.60 -8.15 -8.90
N ASN A 533 -18.93 -7.05 -9.57
CA ASN A 533 -19.54 -7.11 -10.90
C ASN A 533 -18.54 -7.58 -11.95
N LEU A 534 -17.25 -7.24 -11.82
CA LEU A 534 -16.20 -7.79 -12.68
C LEU A 534 -16.10 -9.31 -12.51
N LEU A 535 -16.05 -9.83 -11.29
CA LEU A 535 -16.05 -11.28 -11.06
C LEU A 535 -17.32 -11.99 -11.56
N LYS A 536 -18.50 -11.36 -11.45
CA LYS A 536 -19.73 -11.92 -12.02
C LYS A 536 -19.68 -11.99 -13.54
N ASN A 537 -19.05 -11.02 -14.19
CA ASN A 537 -18.87 -11.02 -15.64
C ASN A 537 -17.91 -12.12 -16.07
N ASP A 538 -16.78 -12.27 -15.36
CA ASP A 538 -15.83 -13.37 -15.58
C ASP A 538 -16.51 -14.73 -15.36
N ASP A 539 -17.34 -14.86 -14.32
CA ASP A 539 -18.09 -16.09 -14.05
C ASP A 539 -19.10 -16.43 -15.15
N ALA A 540 -19.86 -15.43 -15.62
CA ALA A 540 -20.77 -15.61 -16.74
C ALA A 540 -20.03 -16.04 -18.01
N TRP A 541 -18.83 -15.50 -18.24
CA TRP A 541 -17.96 -15.88 -19.35
C TRP A 541 -17.49 -17.34 -19.20
N LEU A 542 -17.07 -17.78 -18.02
CA LEU A 542 -16.66 -19.17 -17.76
C LEU A 542 -17.79 -20.17 -18.01
N ILE A 543 -19.01 -19.83 -17.58
CA ILE A 543 -20.21 -20.66 -17.80
C ILE A 543 -20.52 -20.76 -19.30
N GLN A 544 -20.40 -19.66 -20.05
CA GLN A 544 -20.60 -19.64 -21.50
C GLN A 544 -19.58 -20.55 -22.23
N HIS A 545 -18.35 -20.60 -21.74
CA HIS A 545 -17.25 -21.36 -22.36
C HIS A 545 -17.08 -22.77 -21.80
N GLY A 546 -17.88 -23.16 -20.80
CA GLY A 546 -17.80 -24.47 -20.15
C GLY A 546 -16.46 -24.74 -19.46
N THR A 547 -15.80 -23.69 -18.96
CA THR A 547 -14.44 -23.78 -18.41
C THR A 547 -14.45 -24.13 -16.93
N GLU A 548 -13.78 -25.22 -16.56
CA GLU A 548 -13.73 -25.70 -15.17
C GLU A 548 -12.30 -25.77 -14.60
N TRP A 549 -11.27 -25.46 -15.41
CA TRP A 549 -9.86 -25.67 -15.04
C TRP A 549 -9.01 -24.40 -15.08
N SER A 550 -8.08 -24.30 -14.13
CA SER A 550 -7.08 -23.23 -14.03
C SER A 550 -5.66 -23.77 -14.21
N PRO A 551 -4.83 -23.21 -15.11
CA PRO A 551 -5.19 -22.30 -16.20
C PRO A 551 -5.82 -23.00 -17.39
N THR A 552 -6.76 -22.34 -18.04
CA THR A 552 -7.15 -22.68 -19.42
C THR A 552 -6.90 -21.49 -20.32
N LEU A 553 -6.26 -21.72 -21.47
CA LEU A 553 -5.96 -20.69 -22.46
C LEU A 553 -6.98 -20.74 -23.59
N TYR A 554 -7.50 -19.57 -23.94
CA TYR A 554 -8.30 -19.34 -25.12
C TYR A 554 -7.57 -18.35 -26.02
N MET A 555 -7.60 -18.57 -27.34
CA MET A 555 -7.06 -17.65 -28.33
C MET A 555 -8.19 -17.15 -29.22
N ASN A 556 -8.43 -15.84 -29.20
CA ASN A 556 -9.53 -15.19 -29.92
C ASN A 556 -10.89 -15.89 -29.66
N ASP A 557 -11.24 -16.07 -28.38
CA ASP A 557 -12.47 -16.71 -27.91
C ASP A 557 -12.60 -18.21 -28.24
N LYS A 558 -11.51 -18.86 -28.70
CA LYS A 558 -11.48 -20.29 -29.00
C LYS A 558 -10.55 -21.02 -28.05
N TYR A 559 -11.03 -22.14 -27.50
CA TYR A 559 -10.23 -23.01 -26.65
C TYR A 559 -8.91 -23.38 -27.34
N LEU A 560 -7.79 -23.17 -26.65
CA LEU A 560 -6.46 -23.47 -27.15
C LEU A 560 -5.89 -24.73 -26.49
N CYS A 561 -5.78 -24.71 -25.17
CA CYS A 561 -5.24 -25.79 -24.34
C CYS A 561 -5.39 -25.45 -22.85
N LEU A 562 -5.25 -26.47 -22.02
CA LEU A 562 -5.17 -26.38 -20.57
C LEU A 562 -3.71 -26.40 -20.15
N TRP A 563 -3.31 -25.63 -19.13
CA TRP A 563 -1.94 -25.65 -18.63
C TRP A 563 -1.85 -26.53 -17.38
N ASN A 564 -0.98 -27.55 -17.38
CA ASN A 564 -0.86 -28.46 -16.24
C ASN A 564 0.62 -28.80 -15.96
N SER A 565 1.04 -28.70 -14.70
CA SER A 565 2.39 -29.05 -14.27
C SER A 565 2.57 -30.53 -13.85
N VAL A 566 1.50 -31.33 -13.88
CA VAL A 566 1.47 -32.73 -13.44
C VAL A 566 1.59 -33.71 -14.62
N ASP A 567 2.62 -34.56 -14.57
CA ASP A 567 2.84 -35.64 -15.53
C ASP A 567 1.68 -36.66 -15.52
N GLY A 568 1.08 -36.93 -16.69
CA GLY A 568 0.20 -38.08 -16.92
C GLY A 568 -1.29 -37.80 -17.19
N MET A 569 -1.73 -36.54 -17.29
CA MET A 569 -3.09 -36.23 -17.77
C MET A 569 -3.20 -36.19 -19.32
N PRO A 570 -4.40 -36.44 -19.91
CA PRO A 570 -4.56 -36.64 -21.35
C PRO A 570 -4.49 -35.36 -22.19
N GLU A 571 -3.86 -35.52 -23.36
CA GLU A 571 -3.92 -34.84 -24.69
C GLU A 571 -4.10 -33.32 -24.90
N GLU A 572 -4.48 -32.49 -23.92
CA GLU A 572 -4.71 -31.04 -24.16
C GLU A 572 -3.87 -30.12 -23.28
N ASP A 573 -2.67 -30.56 -22.93
CA ASP A 573 -1.69 -29.79 -22.16
C ASP A 573 -0.90 -28.81 -23.05
N CYS A 574 -0.94 -27.52 -22.72
CA CYS A 574 -0.14 -26.48 -23.35
C CYS A 574 1.37 -26.79 -23.31
N GLY A 575 1.86 -27.44 -22.25
CA GLY A 575 3.26 -27.87 -22.12
C GLY A 575 3.67 -28.94 -23.14
N LYS A 576 2.71 -29.70 -23.69
CA LYS A 576 2.93 -30.63 -24.82
C LYS A 576 2.72 -29.96 -26.18
N LYS A 577 1.85 -28.95 -26.25
CA LYS A 577 1.55 -28.20 -27.47
C LYS A 577 2.70 -27.28 -27.87
N PHE A 578 3.41 -26.71 -26.89
CA PHE A 578 4.57 -25.85 -27.10
C PHE A 578 5.79 -26.46 -26.43
N ALA A 579 6.65 -27.09 -27.24
CA ALA A 579 7.88 -27.72 -26.74
C ALA A 579 8.83 -26.73 -26.06
N ASP A 580 8.79 -25.47 -26.50
CA ASP A 580 9.54 -24.35 -25.95
C ASP A 580 8.88 -23.00 -26.35
N ILE A 581 9.49 -21.91 -25.93
CA ILE A 581 9.05 -20.54 -26.22
C ILE A 581 9.11 -20.21 -27.72
N ASP A 582 10.00 -20.85 -28.48
CA ASP A 582 10.14 -20.62 -29.92
C ASP A 582 9.01 -21.29 -30.68
N ALA A 583 8.58 -22.46 -30.23
CA ALA A 583 7.39 -23.14 -30.72
C ALA A 583 6.13 -22.29 -30.48
N PHE A 584 6.00 -21.68 -29.31
CA PHE A 584 4.89 -20.75 -29.02
C PHE A 584 4.94 -19.50 -29.91
N ALA A 585 6.12 -18.90 -30.10
CA ALA A 585 6.29 -17.74 -30.97
C ALA A 585 5.92 -18.05 -32.45
N LYS A 586 6.36 -19.21 -32.97
CA LYS A 586 5.98 -19.69 -34.30
C LYS A 586 4.50 -19.94 -34.43
N PHE A 587 3.87 -20.52 -33.40
CA PHE A 587 2.42 -20.72 -33.37
C PHE A 587 1.67 -19.39 -33.49
N VAL A 588 2.06 -18.39 -32.69
CA VAL A 588 1.48 -17.03 -32.77
C VAL A 588 1.68 -16.43 -34.16
N CYS A 589 2.89 -16.52 -34.71
CA CYS A 589 3.23 -15.95 -36.01
C CYS A 589 2.57 -16.66 -37.20
N ALA A 590 2.12 -17.90 -37.03
CA ALA A 590 1.37 -18.63 -38.05
C ALA A 590 -0.11 -18.20 -38.16
N ASP A 591 -0.62 -17.42 -37.19
CA ASP A 591 -1.98 -16.88 -37.26
C ASP A 591 -2.10 -15.84 -38.39
N ALA A 592 -3.20 -15.89 -39.14
CA ALA A 592 -3.42 -15.00 -40.28
C ALA A 592 -3.41 -13.50 -39.91
N ALA A 593 -3.75 -13.16 -38.66
CA ALA A 593 -3.67 -11.78 -38.16
C ALA A 593 -2.22 -11.28 -38.11
N MET A 594 -1.25 -12.18 -37.95
CA MET A 594 0.17 -11.87 -37.84
C MET A 594 0.89 -11.76 -39.19
N ASN A 595 0.22 -12.04 -40.32
CA ASN A 595 0.80 -11.98 -41.67
C ASN A 595 1.45 -10.63 -42.04
N THR A 596 1.00 -9.53 -41.42
CA THR A 596 1.57 -8.18 -41.64
C THR A 596 2.59 -7.75 -40.58
N ALA A 597 2.83 -8.57 -39.55
CA ALA A 597 3.90 -8.32 -38.57
C ALA A 597 5.25 -8.69 -39.19
N ALA A 598 6.12 -7.71 -39.38
CA ALA A 598 7.43 -7.93 -39.97
C ALA A 598 8.31 -8.83 -39.08
N GLU A 599 8.08 -8.76 -37.78
CA GLU A 599 8.74 -9.49 -36.71
C GLU A 599 8.51 -11.01 -36.79
N CYS A 600 7.41 -11.43 -37.44
CA CYS A 600 7.10 -12.84 -37.65
C CYS A 600 7.78 -13.43 -38.89
N LYS A 601 8.47 -12.64 -39.71
CA LYS A 601 9.14 -13.15 -40.93
C LYS A 601 10.45 -13.88 -40.65
N GLU A 602 11.02 -13.68 -39.47
CA GLU A 602 12.30 -14.26 -39.05
C GLU A 602 12.15 -15.57 -38.25
N LEU A 603 10.91 -15.96 -37.92
CA LEU A 603 10.53 -17.18 -37.20
C LEU A 603 9.94 -18.23 -38.14
#